data_AF-B8CFB9-F1
#
_entry.id   AF-B8CFB9-F1
#
_cell.length_a   1.000
_cell.length_b   1.000
_cell.length_c   1.000
_cell.angle_alpha   90.00
_cell.angle_beta   90.00
_cell.angle_gamma   90.00
#
_symmetry.space_group_name_H-M   'P 1'
#
loop_
_entity.id
_entity.type
_entity.pdbx_description
1 polymer ?
#
loop_
_entity_poly.entity_id
_entity_poly.type
_entity_poly.pdbx_seq_one_letter_code
_entity_poly.pdbx_strand_id
1 'polypeptide(L)'
;MAASIPTNSTMSTASSSSTSNNSSPSSIKQQLQSIHRKSTLPAPEQTLSRLLVPKFASRAYHLPGNNARQDWIQYMLNNHPVLGICCSHRLHPLKTTQRVIILLGSFACGIAITNILYLWFLTSGKDDEEEVFAMNFSVNNDDSKTYSVSRGLLTLLTVGSASHAVFDRFIWTLSACGICRAGGRFESHATNRNGCCSDLGKYLVILLVLGVVVVATLVVVIRATVEEGNGGDDLPVFHNMTINFSEILQLHKEEFNDWSFVKGYALEFVVSLFLYYPLFESVLFSGVLGCSTLPVLGGRPREIAKERKAQSRELGIHNSSALPV
;
A
#
# COMPACT_ATOMS: atom_id res chain seq x y z
N MET A 1 -11.33 12.46 11.72
CA MET A 1 -11.53 13.86 11.31
C MET A 1 -12.65 13.88 10.28
N ALA A 2 -13.88 14.11 10.72
CA ALA A 2 -15.04 14.24 9.83
C ALA A 2 -15.16 15.70 9.40
N ALA A 3 -15.12 15.97 8.10
CA ALA A 3 -15.40 17.29 7.57
C ALA A 3 -16.89 17.59 7.77
N SER A 4 -17.21 18.60 8.56
CA SER A 4 -18.56 19.10 8.80
C SER A 4 -19.11 19.76 7.52
N ILE A 5 -20.19 19.21 6.98
CA ILE A 5 -20.91 19.76 5.83
C ILE A 5 -21.86 20.86 6.34
N PRO A 6 -21.86 22.08 5.77
CA PRO A 6 -22.79 23.13 6.17
C PRO A 6 -24.18 22.88 5.57
N THR A 7 -25.19 22.80 6.44
CA THR A 7 -26.61 22.72 6.09
C THR A 7 -27.19 24.14 5.97
N ASN A 8 -27.39 24.61 4.74
CA ASN A 8 -28.22 25.79 4.48
C ASN A 8 -29.61 25.34 4.02
N SER A 9 -30.58 25.43 4.93
CA SER A 9 -32.00 25.21 4.67
C SER A 9 -32.70 26.57 4.56
N THR A 10 -32.91 27.06 3.34
CA THR A 10 -33.79 28.21 3.07
C THR A 10 -35.04 27.68 2.40
N MET A 11 -36.13 27.57 3.18
CA MET A 11 -37.47 27.26 2.68
C MET A 11 -38.05 28.52 2.02
N SER A 12 -38.23 28.48 0.70
CA SER A 12 -38.98 29.49 -0.04
C SER A 12 -40.40 28.98 -0.28
N THR A 13 -41.38 29.65 0.33
CA THR A 13 -42.82 29.49 0.11
C THR A 13 -43.20 29.88 -1.32
N ALA A 14 -43.79 28.94 -2.07
CA ALA A 14 -44.28 29.16 -3.42
C ALA A 14 -45.74 29.66 -3.39
N SER A 15 -45.95 30.87 -3.89
CA SER A 15 -47.25 31.46 -4.18
C SER A 15 -47.79 30.95 -5.52
N SER A 16 -48.97 30.32 -5.48
CA SER A 16 -49.68 29.75 -6.62
C SER A 16 -50.49 30.82 -7.36
N SER A 17 -49.99 31.32 -8.49
CA SER A 17 -50.74 32.11 -9.46
C SER A 17 -51.14 31.23 -10.66
N SER A 18 -52.44 31.01 -10.81
CA SER A 18 -53.05 30.24 -11.89
C SER A 18 -53.19 31.10 -13.15
N THR A 19 -52.25 30.96 -14.08
CA THR A 19 -52.31 31.57 -15.42
C THR A 19 -52.55 30.49 -16.46
N SER A 20 -53.70 30.56 -17.16
CA SER A 20 -54.07 29.63 -18.24
C SER A 20 -53.22 29.92 -19.49
N ASN A 21 -52.24 29.07 -19.77
CA ASN A 21 -51.38 29.19 -20.95
C ASN A 21 -51.74 28.13 -22.00
N ASN A 22 -52.08 28.58 -23.21
CA ASN A 22 -52.01 27.79 -24.43
C ASN A 22 -50.54 27.49 -24.76
N SER A 23 -49.96 26.49 -24.10
CA SER A 23 -48.59 26.06 -24.35
C SER A 23 -48.51 25.19 -25.59
N SER A 24 -47.83 25.71 -26.62
CA SER A 24 -47.46 24.97 -27.83
C SER A 24 -46.72 23.66 -27.49
N PRO A 25 -46.97 22.54 -28.18
CA PRO A 25 -46.38 21.22 -27.87
C PRO A 25 -44.84 21.17 -27.90
N SER A 26 -44.17 22.16 -28.50
CA SER A 26 -42.70 22.31 -28.43
C SER A 26 -42.18 22.72 -27.05
N SER A 27 -42.97 23.50 -26.30
CA SER A 27 -42.61 23.99 -24.96
C SER A 27 -42.59 22.86 -23.92
N ILE A 28 -43.54 21.92 -24.02
CA ILE A 28 -43.64 20.76 -23.12
C ILE A 28 -42.43 19.83 -23.26
N LYS A 29 -41.93 19.60 -24.49
CA LYS A 29 -40.73 18.79 -24.73
C LYS A 29 -39.47 19.43 -24.13
N GLN A 30 -39.32 20.75 -24.25
CA GLN A 30 -38.19 21.47 -23.64
C GLN A 30 -38.28 21.44 -22.10
N GLN A 31 -39.48 21.57 -21.54
CA GLN A 31 -39.69 21.51 -20.10
C GLN A 31 -39.42 20.09 -19.56
N LEU A 32 -39.91 19.03 -20.23
CA LEU A 32 -39.60 17.64 -19.91
C LEU A 32 -38.11 17.32 -20.03
N GLN A 33 -37.43 17.78 -21.10
CA GLN A 33 -35.98 17.62 -21.22
C GLN A 33 -35.23 18.35 -20.09
N SER A 34 -35.69 19.53 -19.69
CA SER A 34 -35.09 20.27 -18.57
C SER A 34 -35.32 19.59 -17.21
N ILE A 35 -36.48 18.96 -17.00
CA ILE A 35 -36.81 18.18 -15.80
C ILE A 35 -36.01 16.88 -15.80
N HIS A 36 -35.90 16.18 -16.93
CA HIS A 36 -35.09 14.97 -17.04
C HIS A 36 -33.60 15.25 -16.85
N ARG A 37 -33.12 16.42 -17.30
CA ARG A 37 -31.74 16.91 -17.10
C ARG A 37 -31.47 17.35 -15.66
N LYS A 38 -32.45 17.97 -14.98
CA LYS A 38 -32.34 18.30 -13.54
C LYS A 38 -32.43 17.04 -12.66
N SER A 39 -33.18 16.03 -13.08
CA SER A 39 -33.30 14.73 -12.41
C SER A 39 -32.07 13.82 -12.57
N THR A 40 -31.12 14.15 -13.45
CA THR A 40 -29.92 13.34 -13.72
C THR A 40 -28.64 13.92 -13.14
N LEU A 41 -28.70 15.03 -12.39
CA LEU A 41 -27.54 15.51 -11.66
C LEU A 41 -27.15 14.48 -10.60
N PRO A 42 -25.94 13.91 -10.65
CA PRO A 42 -25.50 12.94 -9.66
C PRO A 42 -25.51 13.59 -8.28
N ALA A 43 -25.93 12.83 -7.27
CA ALA A 43 -25.86 13.28 -5.89
C ALA A 43 -24.43 13.77 -5.56
N PRO A 44 -24.26 14.81 -4.73
CA PRO A 44 -22.94 15.37 -4.41
C PRO A 44 -21.94 14.31 -3.91
N GLU A 45 -22.42 13.29 -3.20
CA GLU A 45 -21.61 12.14 -2.76
C GLU A 45 -21.06 11.31 -3.94
N GLN A 46 -21.86 11.09 -4.98
CA GLN A 46 -21.43 10.35 -6.18
C GLN A 46 -20.36 11.14 -6.94
N THR A 47 -20.53 12.46 -7.04
CA THR A 47 -19.53 13.35 -7.65
C THR A 47 -18.22 13.31 -6.87
N LEU A 48 -18.28 13.38 -5.53
CA LEU A 48 -17.11 13.26 -4.66
C LEU A 48 -16.44 11.88 -4.80
N SER A 49 -17.22 10.81 -4.85
CA SER A 49 -16.69 9.45 -5.04
C SER A 49 -15.98 9.29 -6.39
N ARG A 50 -16.54 9.83 -7.47
CA ARG A 50 -15.91 9.81 -8.80
C ARG A 50 -14.57 10.56 -8.82
N LEU A 51 -14.40 11.57 -7.96
CA LEU A 51 -13.16 12.32 -7.85
C LEU A 51 -12.14 11.64 -6.93
N LEU A 52 -12.57 11.13 -5.78
CA LEU A 52 -11.68 10.60 -4.75
C LEU A 52 -11.22 9.17 -5.01
N VAL A 53 -12.08 8.29 -5.55
CA VAL A 53 -11.73 6.88 -5.78
C VAL A 53 -10.51 6.73 -6.71
N PRO A 54 -10.43 7.42 -7.86
CA PRO A 54 -9.25 7.36 -8.72
C PRO A 54 -8.00 7.89 -8.01
N LYS A 55 -8.12 8.97 -7.23
CA LYS A 55 -7.01 9.53 -6.43
C LYS A 55 -6.53 8.53 -5.38
N PHE A 56 -7.43 7.82 -4.68
CA PHE A 56 -7.03 6.77 -3.73
C PHE A 56 -6.40 5.56 -4.44
N ALA A 57 -6.93 5.15 -5.60
CA ALA A 57 -6.33 4.07 -6.40
C ALA A 57 -4.92 4.43 -6.89
N SER A 58 -4.71 5.67 -7.33
CA SER A 58 -3.41 6.16 -7.77
C SER A 58 -2.47 6.53 -6.63
N ARG A 59 -2.90 6.36 -5.37
CA ARG A 59 -2.16 6.80 -4.17
C ARG A 59 -1.77 8.27 -4.24
N ALA A 60 -2.72 9.12 -4.63
CA ALA A 60 -2.49 10.55 -4.74
C ALA A 60 -1.96 11.11 -3.42
N TYR A 61 -0.90 11.90 -3.53
CA TYR A 61 -0.28 12.63 -2.44
C TYR A 61 -1.02 13.95 -2.13
N HIS A 62 -2.01 14.34 -2.94
CA HIS A 62 -2.84 15.51 -2.72
C HIS A 62 -4.33 15.26 -2.95
N LEU A 63 -5.14 15.63 -1.95
CA LEU A 63 -6.60 15.70 -2.05
C LEU A 63 -7.09 17.16 -2.05
N PRO A 64 -8.15 17.49 -2.80
CA PRO A 64 -8.67 18.86 -2.84
C PRO A 64 -9.09 19.35 -1.46
N GLY A 65 -8.71 20.59 -1.12
CA GLY A 65 -9.03 21.23 0.15
C GLY A 65 -8.12 20.86 1.32
N ASN A 66 -7.24 19.87 1.18
CA ASN A 66 -6.31 19.48 2.22
C ASN A 66 -5.01 20.29 2.21
N ASN A 67 -4.47 20.55 3.40
CA ASN A 67 -3.10 21.01 3.58
C ASN A 67 -2.08 19.84 3.54
N ALA A 68 -0.79 20.14 3.53
CA ALA A 68 0.26 19.13 3.40
C ALA A 68 0.26 18.09 4.53
N ARG A 69 -0.03 18.51 5.77
CA ARG A 69 -0.07 17.60 6.93
C ARG A 69 -1.28 16.67 6.85
N GLN A 70 -2.45 17.20 6.48
CA GLN A 70 -3.66 16.41 6.29
C GLN A 70 -3.48 15.39 5.16
N ASP A 71 -2.89 15.82 4.04
CA ASP A 71 -2.55 14.92 2.93
C ASP A 71 -1.61 13.80 3.39
N TRP A 72 -0.54 14.11 4.14
CA TRP A 72 0.40 13.10 4.62
C TRP A 72 -0.24 12.11 5.59
N ILE A 73 -1.02 12.60 6.57
CA ILE A 73 -1.73 11.72 7.50
C ILE A 73 -2.70 10.82 6.75
N GLN A 74 -3.53 11.39 5.87
CA GLN A 74 -4.50 10.62 5.09
C GLN A 74 -3.80 9.60 4.17
N TYR A 75 -2.67 9.99 3.60
CA TYR A 75 -1.83 9.13 2.77
C TYR A 75 -1.28 7.95 3.57
N MET A 76 -0.75 8.18 4.77
CA MET A 76 -0.24 7.14 5.66
C MET A 76 -1.37 6.21 6.13
N LEU A 77 -2.49 6.76 6.60
CA LEU A 77 -3.64 5.97 7.04
C LEU A 77 -4.23 5.12 5.91
N ASN A 78 -4.18 5.59 4.66
CA ASN A 78 -4.71 4.82 3.54
C ASN A 78 -3.78 3.71 3.07
N ASN A 79 -2.46 3.90 3.16
CA ASN A 79 -1.50 3.03 2.48
C ASN A 79 -0.69 2.14 3.43
N HIS A 80 -0.51 2.52 4.69
CA HIS A 80 0.24 1.72 5.65
C HIS A 80 -0.37 0.32 5.81
N PRO A 81 0.42 -0.78 5.78
CA PRO A 81 -0.10 -2.15 5.78
C PRO A 81 -1.03 -2.42 6.98
N VAL A 82 -0.60 -2.04 8.18
CA VAL A 82 -1.40 -2.18 9.41
C VAL A 82 -2.44 -1.07 9.58
N LEU A 83 -2.06 0.21 9.61
CA LEU A 83 -3.01 1.29 9.90
C LEU A 83 -4.15 1.37 8.88
N GLY A 84 -3.87 1.01 7.63
CA GLY A 84 -4.87 0.99 6.58
C GLY A 84 -5.93 -0.10 6.72
N ILE A 85 -5.72 -1.13 7.52
CA ILE A 85 -6.78 -2.12 7.82
C ILE A 85 -7.90 -1.47 8.65
N CYS A 86 -7.53 -0.63 9.63
CA CYS A 86 -8.46 -0.04 10.58
C CYS A 86 -8.93 1.37 10.20
N CYS A 87 -8.03 2.17 9.60
CA CYS A 87 -8.20 3.62 9.47
C CYS A 87 -8.26 4.10 8.02
N SER A 88 -8.42 3.20 7.04
CA SER A 88 -8.57 3.62 5.65
C SER A 88 -9.84 4.40 5.42
N HIS A 89 -9.79 5.35 4.49
CA HIS A 89 -10.96 6.08 4.04
C HIS A 89 -12.02 5.11 3.46
N ARG A 90 -13.31 5.35 3.75
CA ARG A 90 -14.41 4.46 3.31
C ARG A 90 -14.50 4.29 1.79
N LEU A 91 -14.13 5.33 1.04
CA LEU A 91 -14.07 5.30 -0.43
C LEU A 91 -12.77 4.67 -0.99
N HIS A 92 -11.90 4.13 -0.12
CA HIS A 92 -10.68 3.50 -0.59
C HIS A 92 -11.02 2.23 -1.38
N PRO A 93 -10.42 2.01 -2.56
CA PRO A 93 -10.86 0.94 -3.46
C PRO A 93 -10.41 -0.47 -2.99
N LEU A 94 -9.38 -0.57 -2.14
CA LEU A 94 -9.03 -1.81 -1.43
C LEU A 94 -9.87 -2.01 -0.17
N LYS A 95 -10.60 -3.14 -0.12
CA LYS A 95 -11.38 -3.57 1.04
C LYS A 95 -10.48 -4.16 2.14
N THR A 96 -10.97 -4.17 3.38
CA THR A 96 -10.26 -4.71 4.55
C THR A 96 -9.75 -6.13 4.34
N THR A 97 -10.57 -7.04 3.78
CA THR A 97 -10.15 -8.43 3.50
C THR A 97 -8.94 -8.50 2.58
N GLN A 98 -8.85 -7.64 1.57
CA GLN A 98 -7.70 -7.61 0.65
C GLN A 98 -6.45 -7.10 1.36
N ARG A 99 -6.61 -6.12 2.24
CA ARG A 99 -5.52 -5.57 3.05
C ARG A 99 -4.96 -6.62 4.01
N VAL A 100 -5.81 -7.46 4.60
CA VAL A 100 -5.39 -8.60 5.44
C VAL A 100 -4.61 -9.63 4.62
N ILE A 101 -5.06 -9.96 3.40
CA ILE A 101 -4.32 -10.88 2.50
C ILE A 101 -2.94 -10.31 2.15
N ILE A 102 -2.86 -9.01 1.86
CA ILE A 102 -1.58 -8.32 1.60
C ILE A 102 -0.68 -8.38 2.84
N LEU A 103 -1.22 -8.15 4.05
CA LEU A 103 -0.46 -8.24 5.29
C LEU A 103 0.05 -9.67 5.55
N LEU A 104 -0.72 -10.71 5.19
CA LEU A 104 -0.26 -12.10 5.28
C LEU A 104 0.90 -12.36 4.31
N GLY A 105 0.82 -11.84 3.08
CA GLY A 105 1.92 -11.91 2.12
C GLY A 105 3.16 -11.16 2.59
N SER A 106 2.97 -10.00 3.21
CA SER A 106 4.02 -9.21 3.86
C SER A 106 4.72 -10.01 4.96
N PHE A 107 3.94 -10.62 5.85
CA PHE A 107 4.44 -11.49 6.91
C PHE A 107 5.28 -12.66 6.35
N ALA A 108 4.75 -13.38 5.36
CA ALA A 108 5.46 -14.48 4.71
C ALA A 108 6.74 -14.03 3.98
N CYS A 109 6.71 -12.86 3.33
CA CYS A 109 7.89 -12.28 2.69
C CYS A 109 8.98 -11.96 3.71
N GLY A 110 8.61 -11.38 4.85
CA GLY A 110 9.54 -11.15 5.95
C GLY A 110 10.21 -12.45 6.41
N ILE A 111 9.43 -13.52 6.65
CA ILE A 111 9.99 -14.84 7.01
C ILE A 111 11.01 -15.29 5.95
N ALA A 112 10.68 -15.19 4.66
CA ALA A 112 11.60 -15.57 3.59
C ALA A 112 12.90 -14.75 3.64
N ILE A 113 12.80 -13.42 3.80
CA ILE A 113 13.93 -12.50 3.87
C ILE A 113 14.83 -12.82 5.08
N THR A 114 14.27 -13.00 6.27
CA THR A 114 15.02 -13.35 7.48
C THR A 114 15.81 -14.64 7.29
N ASN A 115 15.17 -15.68 6.75
CA ASN A 115 15.86 -16.96 6.53
C ASN A 115 16.91 -16.87 5.41
N ILE A 116 16.67 -16.10 4.35
CA ILE A 116 17.68 -15.85 3.31
C ILE A 116 18.90 -15.14 3.90
N LEU A 117 18.71 -14.13 4.74
CA LEU A 117 19.81 -13.42 5.38
C LEU A 117 20.59 -14.32 6.34
N TYR A 118 19.90 -15.16 7.10
CA TYR A 118 20.55 -16.15 7.97
C TYR A 118 21.40 -17.15 7.18
N LEU A 119 20.82 -17.75 6.12
CA LEU A 119 21.54 -18.62 5.20
C LEU A 119 22.73 -17.93 4.54
N TRP A 120 22.61 -16.63 4.24
CA TRP A 120 23.70 -15.84 3.68
C TRP A 120 24.89 -15.70 4.65
N PHE A 121 24.65 -15.50 5.94
CA PHE A 121 25.72 -15.48 6.95
C PHE A 121 26.39 -16.85 7.08
N LEU A 122 25.60 -17.93 7.22
CA LEU A 122 26.10 -19.30 7.28
C LEU A 122 26.98 -19.66 6.08
N THR A 123 26.51 -19.38 4.86
CA THR A 123 27.24 -19.71 3.63
C THR A 123 28.44 -18.81 3.35
N SER A 124 28.44 -17.58 3.86
CA SER A 124 29.56 -16.66 3.69
C SER A 124 30.72 -16.93 4.65
N GLY A 125 30.55 -17.82 5.64
CA GLY A 125 31.52 -18.05 6.71
C GLY A 125 31.78 -16.79 7.55
N LYS A 126 30.82 -15.85 7.57
CA LYS A 126 30.91 -14.62 8.35
C LYS A 126 30.19 -14.85 9.67
N ASP A 127 30.84 -14.48 10.76
CA ASP A 127 30.24 -14.49 12.09
C ASP A 127 29.10 -13.46 12.16
N ASP A 128 27.87 -13.95 12.30
CA ASP A 128 26.67 -13.13 12.48
C ASP A 128 26.56 -12.61 13.91
N GLU A 129 27.25 -13.23 14.86
CA GLU A 129 27.33 -12.82 16.27
C GLU A 129 28.42 -11.78 16.53
N GLU A 130 29.25 -11.45 15.52
CA GLU A 130 30.28 -10.41 15.67
C GLU A 130 29.65 -9.09 16.13
N GLU A 131 30.04 -8.64 17.31
CA GLU A 131 29.51 -7.44 17.94
C GLU A 131 29.94 -6.20 17.16
N VAL A 132 28.98 -5.48 16.58
CA VAL A 132 29.26 -4.22 15.88
C VAL A 132 29.25 -3.05 16.85
N PHE A 133 28.37 -3.12 17.86
CA PHE A 133 28.21 -2.07 18.86
C PHE A 133 27.69 -2.65 20.17
N ALA A 134 28.23 -2.20 21.31
CA ALA A 134 27.78 -2.57 22.64
C ALA A 134 27.34 -1.32 23.41
N MET A 135 26.11 -1.33 23.94
CA MET A 135 25.61 -0.30 24.84
C MET A 135 25.67 -0.80 26.27
N ASN A 136 26.44 -0.10 27.11
CA ASN A 136 26.46 -0.33 28.55
C ASN A 136 25.39 0.54 29.22
N PHE A 137 24.28 -0.07 29.63
CA PHE A 137 23.29 0.60 30.46
C PHE A 137 23.60 0.31 31.92
N SER A 138 24.18 1.29 32.61
CA SER A 138 24.24 1.28 34.07
C SER A 138 22.90 1.81 34.59
N VAL A 139 22.01 0.90 35.02
CA VAL A 139 20.67 1.28 35.50
C VAL A 139 20.65 1.48 37.02
N ASN A 140 21.64 0.98 37.74
CA ASN A 140 21.92 1.27 39.15
C ASN A 140 23.39 0.94 39.45
N ASN A 141 23.96 1.52 40.51
CA ASN A 141 25.40 1.54 40.81
C ASN A 141 26.13 0.18 40.83
N ASP A 142 25.45 -0.97 40.82
CA ASP A 142 26.10 -2.29 40.89
C ASP A 142 25.80 -3.25 39.72
N ASP A 143 24.82 -2.97 38.84
CA ASP A 143 24.45 -3.87 37.73
C ASP A 143 24.50 -3.16 36.37
N SER A 144 25.66 -3.20 35.71
CA SER A 144 25.77 -2.82 34.30
C SER A 144 25.25 -3.95 33.42
N LYS A 145 24.16 -3.70 32.67
CA LYS A 145 23.71 -4.61 31.62
C LYS A 145 24.28 -4.13 30.28
N THR A 146 25.12 -4.96 29.67
CA THR A 146 25.62 -4.73 28.32
C THR A 146 24.63 -5.35 27.33
N TYR A 147 24.15 -4.55 26.39
CA TYR A 147 23.39 -5.03 25.24
C TYR A 147 24.28 -4.88 24.01
N SER A 148 24.74 -6.01 23.47
CA SER A 148 25.46 -6.03 22.20
C SER A 148 24.49 -6.18 21.03
N VAL A 149 24.80 -5.44 19.97
CA VAL A 149 24.11 -5.51 18.68
C VAL A 149 25.03 -6.27 17.74
N SER A 150 24.63 -7.50 17.41
CA SER A 150 25.35 -8.35 16.48
C SER A 150 25.22 -7.83 15.04
N ARG A 151 26.20 -8.18 14.19
CA ARG A 151 26.17 -7.84 12.77
C ARG A 151 24.94 -8.42 12.07
N GLY A 152 24.56 -9.66 12.42
CA GLY A 152 23.37 -10.33 11.92
C GLY A 152 22.11 -9.51 12.19
N LEU A 153 21.91 -9.09 13.44
CA LEU A 153 20.78 -8.26 13.83
C LEU A 153 20.80 -6.92 13.07
N LEU A 154 21.93 -6.23 13.00
CA LEU A 154 22.02 -4.96 12.27
C LEU A 154 21.67 -5.10 10.78
N THR A 155 22.17 -6.14 10.11
CA THR A 155 21.85 -6.42 8.70
C THR A 155 20.36 -6.74 8.54
N LEU A 156 19.78 -7.51 9.46
CA LEU A 156 18.36 -7.84 9.45
C LEU A 156 17.48 -6.59 9.58
N LEU A 157 17.78 -5.73 10.56
CA LEU A 157 17.02 -4.51 10.82
C LEU A 157 17.21 -3.44 9.75
N THR A 158 18.27 -3.49 8.97
CA THR A 158 18.52 -2.52 7.91
C THR A 158 18.08 -3.05 6.55
N VAL A 159 18.80 -4.04 6.03
CA VAL A 159 18.57 -4.61 4.69
C VAL A 159 17.28 -5.41 4.66
N GLY A 160 17.02 -6.24 5.68
CA GLY A 160 15.79 -7.03 5.75
C GLY A 160 14.56 -6.13 5.81
N SER A 161 14.53 -5.24 6.81
CA SER A 161 13.41 -4.30 6.99
C SER A 161 13.18 -3.37 5.80
N ALA A 162 14.25 -2.89 5.13
CA ALA A 162 14.13 -2.07 3.93
C ALA A 162 13.56 -2.86 2.75
N SER A 163 14.05 -4.08 2.52
CA SER A 163 13.57 -4.95 1.44
C SER A 163 12.11 -5.32 1.64
N HIS A 164 11.72 -5.60 2.88
CA HIS A 164 10.34 -5.86 3.30
C HIS A 164 9.45 -4.65 3.00
N ALA A 165 9.86 -3.43 3.38
CA ALA A 165 9.09 -2.23 3.09
C ALA A 165 8.90 -1.98 1.58
N VAL A 166 9.92 -2.30 0.76
CA VAL A 166 9.84 -2.24 -0.70
C VAL A 166 8.85 -3.28 -1.24
N PHE A 167 8.86 -4.50 -0.72
CA PHE A 167 7.88 -5.53 -1.07
C PHE A 167 6.45 -5.08 -0.77
N ASP A 168 6.20 -4.53 0.43
CA ASP A 168 4.89 -4.01 0.83
C ASP A 168 4.40 -2.90 -0.10
N ARG A 169 5.30 -2.00 -0.50
CA ARG A 169 5.01 -0.97 -1.49
C ARG A 169 4.62 -1.59 -2.84
N PHE A 170 5.36 -2.59 -3.29
CA PHE A 170 5.19 -3.25 -4.57
C PHE A 170 3.84 -3.97 -4.66
N ILE A 171 3.56 -4.87 -3.70
CA ILE A 171 2.29 -5.62 -3.65
C ILE A 171 1.09 -4.68 -3.56
N TRP A 172 1.22 -3.58 -2.80
CA TRP A 172 0.17 -2.57 -2.73
C TRP A 172 -0.09 -1.91 -4.08
N THR A 173 0.97 -1.55 -4.79
CA THR A 173 0.90 -0.90 -6.11
C THR A 173 0.24 -1.83 -7.13
N LEU A 174 0.53 -3.13 -7.09
CA LEU A 174 -0.16 -4.14 -7.90
C LEU A 174 -1.64 -4.25 -7.53
N SER A 175 -1.95 -4.28 -6.23
CA SER A 175 -3.34 -4.42 -5.73
C SER A 175 -4.23 -3.23 -6.10
N ALA A 176 -3.65 -2.03 -6.08
CA ALA A 176 -4.36 -0.78 -6.30
C ALA A 176 -4.34 -0.34 -7.77
N CYS A 177 -3.80 -1.16 -8.68
CA CYS A 177 -3.52 -0.83 -10.08
C CYS A 177 -4.55 0.14 -10.69
N GLY A 178 -4.12 1.40 -10.85
CA GLY A 178 -4.97 2.48 -11.37
C GLY A 178 -5.34 2.29 -12.85
N ILE A 179 -4.69 1.35 -13.55
CA ILE A 179 -4.98 1.04 -14.95
C ILE A 179 -6.27 0.21 -15.10
N CYS A 180 -6.54 -0.68 -14.15
CA CYS A 180 -7.67 -1.62 -14.19
C CYS A 180 -8.91 -1.14 -13.43
N ARG A 181 -8.81 -0.01 -12.69
CA ARG A 181 -9.90 0.55 -11.89
C ARG A 181 -10.64 1.67 -12.63
N ALA A 182 -11.81 2.05 -12.10
CA ALA A 182 -12.58 3.19 -12.59
C ALA A 182 -11.71 4.46 -12.65
N GLY A 183 -11.77 5.19 -13.76
CA GLY A 183 -10.86 6.28 -14.13
C GLY A 183 -9.57 5.84 -14.84
N GLY A 184 -9.32 4.54 -14.97
CA GLY A 184 -8.14 3.97 -15.61
C GLY A 184 -8.24 3.91 -17.14
N ARG A 185 -7.09 3.73 -17.81
CA ARG A 185 -7.03 3.67 -19.29
C ARG A 185 -7.92 2.59 -19.91
N PHE A 186 -8.21 1.50 -19.19
CA PHE A 186 -9.06 0.42 -19.68
C PHE A 186 -10.53 0.51 -19.24
N GLU A 187 -10.94 1.60 -18.58
CA GLU A 187 -12.35 1.76 -18.18
C GLU A 187 -13.30 1.80 -19.39
N SER A 188 -12.88 2.38 -20.53
CA SER A 188 -13.73 2.45 -21.73
C SER A 188 -14.01 1.10 -22.38
N HIS A 189 -13.19 0.09 -22.10
CA HIS A 189 -13.43 -1.29 -22.54
C HIS A 189 -14.24 -2.09 -21.52
N ALA A 190 -14.22 -1.71 -20.24
CA ALA A 190 -14.95 -2.39 -19.17
C ALA A 190 -16.46 -2.10 -19.17
N THR A 191 -16.91 -1.02 -19.79
CA THR A 191 -18.35 -0.72 -19.97
C THR A 191 -19.02 -1.59 -21.04
N ASN A 192 -18.25 -2.32 -21.85
CA ASN A 192 -18.79 -3.30 -22.78
C ASN A 192 -18.92 -4.65 -22.07
N ARG A 193 -20.17 -5.00 -21.69
CA ARG A 193 -20.79 -6.18 -21.03
C ARG A 193 -19.97 -7.37 -20.46
N ASN A 194 -18.71 -7.59 -20.83
CA ASN A 194 -17.83 -8.67 -20.35
C ASN A 194 -16.61 -8.10 -19.60
N GLY A 195 -16.85 -7.31 -18.54
CA GLY A 195 -15.83 -6.63 -17.72
C GLY A 195 -14.91 -7.54 -16.91
N CYS A 196 -14.13 -8.39 -17.58
CA CYS A 196 -13.23 -9.40 -17.01
C CYS A 196 -12.06 -8.81 -16.20
N CYS A 197 -11.64 -7.58 -16.50
CA CYS A 197 -10.39 -7.02 -15.97
C CYS A 197 -10.50 -6.32 -14.59
N SER A 198 -11.70 -6.15 -14.04
CA SER A 198 -11.86 -5.43 -12.76
C SER A 198 -11.31 -6.21 -11.55
N ASP A 199 -11.23 -7.54 -11.67
CA ASP A 199 -10.72 -8.44 -10.63
C ASP A 199 -9.29 -8.89 -10.85
N LEU A 200 -8.67 -8.56 -11.99
CA LEU A 200 -7.31 -9.01 -12.35
C LEU A 200 -6.28 -8.66 -11.26
N GLY A 201 -6.32 -7.43 -10.73
CA GLY A 201 -5.42 -7.01 -9.65
C GLY A 201 -5.59 -7.82 -8.36
N LYS A 202 -6.79 -8.32 -8.08
CA LYS A 202 -7.05 -9.18 -6.91
C LYS A 202 -6.40 -10.56 -7.11
N TYR A 203 -6.61 -11.16 -8.27
CA TYR A 203 -6.05 -12.48 -8.59
C TYR A 203 -4.52 -12.44 -8.66
N LEU A 204 -3.93 -11.38 -9.24
CA LEU A 204 -2.47 -11.20 -9.27
C LEU A 204 -1.87 -11.12 -7.87
N VAL A 205 -2.52 -10.39 -6.96
CA VAL A 205 -2.06 -10.30 -5.56
C VAL A 205 -2.17 -11.65 -4.86
N ILE A 206 -3.28 -12.37 -5.02
CA ILE A 206 -3.44 -13.71 -4.42
C ILE A 206 -2.35 -14.66 -4.95
N LEU A 207 -2.13 -14.69 -6.26
CA LEU A 207 -1.11 -15.52 -6.88
C LEU A 207 0.30 -15.16 -6.37
N LEU A 208 0.62 -13.88 -6.27
CA LEU A 208 1.89 -13.41 -5.73
C LEU A 208 2.08 -13.83 -4.27
N VAL A 209 1.06 -13.64 -3.42
CA VAL A 209 1.09 -14.05 -2.01
C VAL A 209 1.31 -15.54 -1.87
N LEU A 210 0.59 -16.36 -2.66
CA LEU A 210 0.78 -17.81 -2.67
C LEU A 210 2.21 -18.19 -3.09
N GLY A 211 2.74 -17.55 -4.14
CA GLY A 211 4.13 -17.76 -4.56
C GLY A 211 5.14 -17.42 -3.46
N VAL A 212 4.95 -16.29 -2.76
CA VAL A 212 5.80 -15.88 -1.65
C VAL A 212 5.72 -16.87 -0.48
N VAL A 213 4.54 -17.39 -0.15
CA VAL A 213 4.38 -18.42 0.90
C VAL A 213 5.12 -19.72 0.54
N VAL A 214 5.04 -20.15 -0.73
CA VAL A 214 5.79 -21.33 -1.20
C VAL A 214 7.29 -21.09 -1.08
N VAL A 215 7.79 -19.93 -1.52
CA VAL A 215 9.21 -19.57 -1.40
C VAL A 215 9.63 -19.51 0.06
N ALA A 216 8.86 -18.86 0.93
CA ALA A 216 9.15 -18.77 2.36
C ALA A 216 9.26 -20.16 3.00
N THR A 217 8.31 -21.05 2.69
CA THR A 217 8.31 -22.44 3.17
C THR A 217 9.56 -23.19 2.68
N LEU A 218 9.90 -23.05 1.40
CA LEU A 218 11.09 -23.68 0.83
C LEU A 218 12.38 -23.21 1.51
N VAL A 219 12.53 -21.89 1.71
CA VAL A 219 13.72 -21.32 2.37
C VAL A 219 13.81 -21.76 3.83
N VAL A 220 12.69 -21.84 4.55
CA VAL A 220 12.64 -22.37 5.92
C VAL A 220 13.10 -23.83 5.96
N VAL A 221 12.63 -24.66 5.03
CA VAL A 221 13.07 -26.07 4.93
C VAL A 221 14.56 -26.15 4.63
N ILE A 222 15.07 -25.38 3.66
CA ILE A 222 16.50 -25.34 3.34
C ILE A 222 17.31 -24.98 4.58
N ARG A 223 16.88 -23.95 5.32
CA ARG A 223 17.55 -23.56 6.56
C ARG A 223 17.57 -24.69 7.59
N ALA A 224 16.43 -25.32 7.86
CA ALA A 224 16.36 -26.44 8.78
C ALA A 224 17.33 -27.57 8.39
N THR A 225 17.39 -27.90 7.10
CA THR A 225 18.32 -28.95 6.61
C THR A 225 19.80 -28.58 6.75
N VAL A 226 20.15 -27.29 6.65
CA VAL A 226 21.53 -26.82 6.83
C VAL A 226 21.92 -26.83 8.31
N GLU A 227 21.02 -26.44 9.20
CA GLU A 227 21.24 -26.47 10.66
C GLU A 227 21.47 -27.89 11.16
N GLU A 228 20.70 -28.88 10.66
CA GLU A 228 20.90 -30.30 10.99
C GLU A 228 22.23 -30.86 10.48
N GLY A 229 22.64 -30.47 9.27
CA GLY A 229 23.82 -31.03 8.62
C GLY A 229 25.17 -30.51 9.17
N ASN A 230 25.18 -29.36 9.85
CA ASN A 230 26.40 -28.80 10.46
C ASN A 230 26.85 -29.56 11.75
N GLY A 231 26.14 -30.60 12.16
CA GLY A 231 26.51 -31.46 13.31
C GLY A 231 27.56 -32.53 13.02
N GLY A 232 28.01 -32.70 11.78
CA GLY A 232 29.03 -33.69 11.42
C GLY A 232 29.86 -33.24 10.22
N ASP A 233 31.18 -33.26 10.38
CA ASP A 233 32.15 -32.93 9.34
C ASP A 233 31.85 -33.68 8.03
N ASP A 234 31.88 -32.93 6.92
CA ASP A 234 31.66 -33.33 5.51
C ASP A 234 30.21 -33.28 4.98
N LEU A 235 29.81 -32.10 4.51
CA LEU A 235 28.58 -31.87 3.74
C LEU A 235 28.87 -31.79 2.23
N PRO A 236 28.62 -32.84 1.42
CA PRO A 236 28.63 -32.78 -0.04
C PRO A 236 27.31 -32.14 -0.53
N VAL A 237 27.17 -30.83 -0.35
CA VAL A 237 25.99 -30.09 -0.79
C VAL A 237 26.01 -29.98 -2.31
N PHE A 238 25.21 -30.82 -2.97
CA PHE A 238 24.42 -30.57 -4.19
C PHE A 238 24.22 -31.79 -5.10
N HIS A 239 24.82 -32.96 -4.84
CA HIS A 239 24.81 -34.00 -5.88
C HIS A 239 23.61 -34.97 -5.93
N ASN A 240 22.73 -35.07 -4.93
CA ASN A 240 21.48 -35.85 -5.09
C ASN A 240 20.49 -35.61 -3.94
N MET A 241 19.63 -34.60 -4.05
CA MET A 241 18.55 -34.38 -3.08
C MET A 241 17.35 -35.27 -3.47
N THR A 242 17.36 -36.53 -3.03
CA THR A 242 16.14 -37.37 -3.02
C THR A 242 15.54 -37.25 -1.61
N ILE A 243 14.54 -36.38 -1.47
CA ILE A 243 13.94 -36.03 -0.17
C ILE A 243 13.14 -37.22 0.35
N ASN A 244 13.70 -37.98 1.31
CA ASN A 244 12.97 -38.99 2.06
C ASN A 244 12.21 -38.34 3.23
N PHE A 245 10.90 -38.19 3.06
CA PHE A 245 9.99 -37.54 4.00
C PHE A 245 9.89 -38.21 5.39
N SER A 246 10.39 -39.44 5.54
CA SER A 246 10.28 -40.23 6.78
C SER A 246 11.27 -39.81 7.87
N GLU A 247 12.42 -39.21 7.52
CA GLU A 247 13.40 -38.70 8.51
C GLU A 247 12.98 -37.35 9.10
N ILE A 248 12.28 -36.52 8.31
CA ILE A 248 11.75 -35.21 8.74
C ILE A 248 10.77 -35.33 9.91
N LEU A 249 10.13 -36.49 10.10
CA LEU A 249 9.11 -36.70 11.14
C LEU A 249 9.68 -37.07 12.52
N GLN A 250 10.97 -37.39 12.64
CA GLN A 250 11.60 -37.76 13.92
C GLN A 250 12.29 -36.59 14.65
N LEU A 251 12.34 -35.40 14.05
CA LEU A 251 13.13 -34.26 14.52
C LEU A 251 12.49 -33.40 15.63
N HIS A 252 11.45 -33.88 16.32
CA HIS A 252 10.64 -33.06 17.22
C HIS A 252 10.95 -33.26 18.71
N LYS A 253 12.24 -33.25 19.08
CA LYS A 253 12.64 -33.37 20.49
C LYS A 253 13.96 -32.69 20.90
N GLU A 254 14.33 -31.59 20.25
CA GLU A 254 15.35 -30.67 20.80
C GLU A 254 14.69 -29.43 21.42
N GLU A 255 15.31 -28.93 22.49
CA GLU A 255 14.74 -27.91 23.38
C GLU A 255 14.45 -26.59 22.65
N PHE A 256 13.18 -26.19 22.66
CA PHE A 256 12.63 -24.93 22.12
C PHE A 256 13.14 -23.64 22.82
N ASN A 257 14.36 -23.61 23.35
CA ASN A 257 14.86 -22.49 24.15
C ASN A 257 15.45 -21.34 23.31
N ASP A 258 15.82 -21.57 22.05
CA ASP A 258 16.33 -20.51 21.16
C ASP A 258 15.22 -19.83 20.33
N TRP A 259 14.45 -18.98 21.00
CA TRP A 259 13.54 -18.02 20.35
C TRP A 259 14.29 -16.85 19.68
N SER A 260 15.61 -16.93 19.54
CA SER A 260 16.46 -15.88 18.95
C SER A 260 15.98 -15.50 17.54
N PHE A 261 15.70 -16.49 16.70
CA PHE A 261 15.18 -16.27 15.36
C PHE A 261 13.82 -15.58 15.35
N VAL A 262 12.86 -16.09 16.13
CA VAL A 262 11.49 -15.53 16.19
C VAL A 262 11.52 -14.09 16.72
N LYS A 263 12.37 -13.81 17.71
CA LYS A 263 12.59 -12.45 18.23
C LYS A 263 13.21 -11.54 17.16
N GLY A 264 14.24 -12.02 16.46
CA GLY A 264 14.88 -11.29 15.36
C GLY A 264 13.89 -10.93 14.26
N TYR A 265 13.11 -11.92 13.80
CA TYR A 265 12.06 -11.72 12.82
C TYR A 265 10.96 -10.77 13.31
N ALA A 266 10.47 -10.93 14.53
CA ALA A 266 9.45 -10.04 15.08
C ALA A 266 9.95 -8.58 15.14
N LEU A 267 11.22 -8.39 15.51
CA LEU A 267 11.85 -7.07 15.56
C LEU A 267 12.03 -6.50 14.15
N GLU A 268 12.50 -7.29 13.20
CA GLU A 268 12.55 -6.92 11.78
C GLU A 268 11.18 -6.50 11.25
N PHE A 269 10.14 -7.30 11.51
CA PHE A 269 8.80 -7.02 11.03
C PHE A 269 8.25 -5.70 11.59
N VAL A 270 8.45 -5.45 12.90
CA VAL A 270 8.05 -4.20 13.55
C VAL A 270 8.85 -3.02 12.99
N VAL A 271 10.17 -3.15 12.86
CA VAL A 271 11.04 -2.09 12.32
C VAL A 271 10.70 -1.80 10.86
N SER A 272 10.41 -2.82 10.06
CA SER A 272 9.96 -2.66 8.68
C SER A 272 8.66 -1.86 8.61
N LEU A 273 7.63 -2.30 9.36
CA LEU A 273 6.31 -1.71 9.30
C LEU A 273 6.24 -0.29 9.89
N PHE A 274 6.94 -0.03 10.99
CA PHE A 274 6.76 1.21 11.75
C PHE A 274 7.91 2.22 11.60
N LEU A 275 9.06 1.81 11.06
CA LEU A 275 10.17 2.72 10.80
C LEU A 275 10.42 2.85 9.29
N TYR A 276 10.79 1.76 8.62
CA TYR A 276 11.21 1.81 7.21
C TYR A 276 10.05 2.17 6.29
N TYR A 277 8.88 1.55 6.44
CA TYR A 277 7.74 1.82 5.58
C TYR A 277 7.30 3.29 5.64
N PRO A 278 7.06 3.90 6.83
CA PRO A 278 6.80 5.33 6.96
C PRO A 278 7.88 6.23 6.37
N LEU A 279 9.15 5.86 6.54
CA LEU A 279 10.28 6.62 6.03
C LEU A 279 10.28 6.62 4.50
N PHE A 280 10.18 5.44 3.87
CA PHE A 280 10.10 5.31 2.41
C PHE A 280 8.89 6.06 1.84
N GLU A 281 7.73 5.90 2.46
CA GLU A 281 6.51 6.58 2.04
C GLU A 281 6.61 8.10 2.17
N SER A 282 7.30 8.61 3.19
CA SER A 282 7.55 10.04 3.36
C SER A 282 8.53 10.59 2.33
N VAL A 283 9.58 9.82 1.98
CA VAL A 283 10.50 10.15 0.87
C VAL A 283 9.74 10.24 -0.45
N LEU A 284 8.87 9.27 -0.75
CA LEU A 284 8.03 9.30 -1.96
C LEU A 284 7.01 10.44 -1.92
N PHE A 285 6.36 10.67 -0.78
CA PHE A 285 5.37 11.73 -0.59
C PHE A 285 5.97 13.12 -0.78
N SER A 286 7.15 13.37 -0.22
CA SER A 286 7.86 14.65 -0.36
C SER A 286 8.25 14.93 -1.81
N GLY A 287 8.48 13.88 -2.60
CA GLY A 287 8.97 13.99 -3.97
C GLY A 287 10.44 14.40 -4.05
N VAL A 288 11.22 14.22 -2.97
CA VAL A 288 12.65 14.59 -2.92
C VAL A 288 13.49 13.85 -3.97
N LEU A 289 13.07 12.64 -4.37
CA LEU A 289 13.70 11.86 -5.45
C LEU A 289 13.22 12.28 -6.86
N GLY A 290 12.28 13.22 -6.94
CA GLY A 290 11.62 13.65 -8.16
C GLY A 290 12.44 14.65 -8.97
N CYS A 291 13.69 14.32 -9.32
CA CYS A 291 14.51 15.21 -10.14
C CYS A 291 14.16 15.18 -11.64
N SER A 292 13.41 14.19 -12.13
CA SER A 292 13.09 14.02 -13.56
C SER A 292 11.79 13.23 -13.82
N THR A 293 11.28 13.31 -15.06
CA THR A 293 10.14 12.65 -15.77
C THR A 293 9.31 11.53 -15.12
N LEU A 294 9.83 10.69 -14.22
CA LEU A 294 9.13 9.52 -13.68
C LEU A 294 7.92 9.90 -12.82
N PRO A 295 6.69 9.57 -13.23
CA PRO A 295 5.47 10.05 -12.57
C PRO A 295 5.32 9.59 -11.12
N VAL A 296 5.94 8.47 -10.74
CA VAL A 296 5.83 7.87 -9.40
C VAL A 296 6.67 8.60 -8.34
N LEU A 297 7.79 9.23 -8.73
CA LEU A 297 8.76 9.83 -7.80
C LEU A 297 8.52 11.32 -7.51
N GLY A 298 7.56 11.95 -8.18
CA GLY A 298 7.36 13.41 -8.06
C GLY A 298 6.64 13.88 -6.79
N GLY A 299 6.10 12.96 -5.99
CA GLY A 299 5.41 13.26 -4.74
C GLY A 299 4.26 14.27 -4.87
N ARG A 300 3.93 14.88 -3.73
CA ARG A 300 2.91 15.93 -3.59
C ARG A 300 3.18 17.19 -4.43
N PRO A 301 4.41 17.75 -4.46
CA PRO A 301 4.66 18.98 -5.21
C PRO A 301 4.31 18.84 -6.70
N ARG A 302 4.64 17.70 -7.31
CA ARG A 302 4.33 17.44 -8.72
C ARG A 302 2.83 17.31 -8.96
N GLU A 303 2.08 16.67 -8.06
CA GLU A 303 0.63 16.55 -8.20
C GLU A 303 -0.05 17.90 -8.15
N ILE A 304 0.32 18.77 -7.20
CA ILE A 304 -0.22 20.13 -7.10
C ILE A 304 0.14 20.94 -8.34
N ALA A 305 1.37 20.83 -8.84
CA ALA A 305 1.78 21.53 -10.06
C ALA A 305 0.98 21.06 -11.29
N LYS A 306 0.67 19.76 -11.40
CA LYS A 306 -0.19 19.23 -12.46
C LYS A 306 -1.62 19.75 -12.35
N GLU A 307 -2.19 19.76 -11.14
CA GLU A 307 -3.54 20.24 -10.87
C GLU A 307 -3.67 21.75 -11.17
N ARG A 308 -2.71 22.57 -10.74
CA ARG A 308 -2.65 23.99 -11.09
C ARG A 308 -2.57 24.22 -12.60
N LYS A 309 -1.73 23.47 -13.31
CA LYS A 309 -1.63 23.57 -14.78
C LYS A 309 -2.93 23.17 -15.47
N ALA A 310 -3.64 22.16 -14.97
CA ALA A 310 -4.95 21.77 -15.50
C ALA A 310 -5.98 22.90 -15.30
N GLN A 311 -6.07 23.46 -14.08
CA GLN A 311 -6.95 24.59 -13.76
C GLN A 311 -6.65 25.82 -14.62
N SER A 312 -5.37 26.17 -14.82
CA SER A 312 -4.98 27.30 -15.68
C SER A 312 -5.40 27.10 -17.14
N ARG A 313 -5.37 25.86 -17.66
CA ARG A 313 -5.84 25.55 -19.02
C ARG A 313 -7.35 25.70 -19.14
N GLU A 314 -8.10 25.23 -18.15
CA GLU A 314 -9.56 25.37 -18.13
C GLU A 314 -9.99 26.85 -18.08
N LEU A 315 -9.32 27.67 -17.26
CA LEU A 315 -9.57 29.10 -17.19
C LEU A 315 -9.14 29.85 -18.47
N GLY A 316 -8.01 29.47 -19.07
CA GLY A 316 -7.53 30.07 -20.32
C GLY A 316 -8.46 29.83 -21.51
N ILE A 317 -9.06 28.64 -21.60
CA ILE A 317 -10.04 28.30 -22.63
C ILE A 317 -11.31 29.17 -22.50
N HIS A 318 -11.69 29.53 -21.28
CA HIS A 318 -12.86 30.37 -21.02
C HIS A 318 -12.67 31.83 -21.45
N ASN A 319 -11.45 32.36 -21.42
CA ASN A 319 -11.18 33.73 -21.88
C ASN A 319 -11.09 33.86 -23.41
N SER A 320 -10.79 32.79 -24.14
CA SER A 320 -10.68 32.84 -25.61
C SER A 320 -11.99 32.62 -26.36
N SER A 321 -13.10 32.32 -25.68
CA SER A 321 -14.39 31.97 -26.31
C SER A 321 -15.48 33.05 -26.20
N ALA A 322 -15.14 34.27 -25.74
CA ALA A 322 -16.07 35.37 -25.50
C ALA A 322 -15.87 36.62 -26.40
N LEU A 323 -15.27 36.48 -27.58
CA LEU A 323 -15.25 37.55 -28.59
C LEU A 323 -16.14 37.17 -29.78
N PRO A 324 -17.43 37.54 -29.76
CA PRO A 324 -18.20 37.68 -30.99
C PRO A 324 -17.68 38.93 -31.74
N VAL A 325 -17.28 38.72 -33.00
CA VAL A 325 -17.05 39.77 -34.00
C VAL A 325 -18.39 40.30 -34.48
#